data_AF-A0A6I7Q8I1-F1
#
_entry.id   AF-A0A6I7Q8I1-F1
#
_cell.length_a   1.000
_cell.length_b   1.000
_cell.length_c   1.000
_cell.angle_alpha   90.00
_cell.angle_beta   90.00
_cell.angle_gamma   90.00
#
_symmetry.space_group_name_H-M   'P 1'
#
loop_
_entity.id
_entity.type
_entity.pdbx_description
1 polymer ?
#
loop_
_entity_poly.entity_id
_entity_poly.type
_entity_poly.pdbx_seq_one_letter_code
_entity_poly.pdbx_strand_id
1 'polypeptide(L)'
;MDTTARSAEPAKSELEKAIEKSVAFEGLFTVYQDTTDGSTKMAINHDQLDKEFIYFGLSQDGVVEAGHFRGLFRDNKIVKIQRYFDRVEFIHVNTRYYFDEESPLSRASSANITDAVLFSAKIAVEDKESGVILIDSDPLFLTESLHQIKPSPSPFSRPGQFSLGNLSRDKSKYFQIRSYPKNTDIIVEYVYESPYPSGSTSGAVTDNRSVTIKFQHTFIEMPENDFQPRYDDPRVGYFTTQQNDQISTSVTPYKDMIHRWNLVKKDPEAEISEPVEPIVWWIENTTPHEFRETIKEATLAWNEAFETAGFKNAIQVKVQPDDADWESGDIRYNVLRWTSSPVPPFGGYGPSFVNPRTGQILGSDIMLEWVFFTNRFFEEDVLTEAFSTGSKLNEAMDPQFCTFGNHLHHNNIFGMNVLQHFEASAEDLEGYQKEALTMLILHELGHTFG
;
A
#
# COMPACT_ATOMS: atom_id res chain seq x y z
N MET A 1 63.85 -31.05 3.15
CA MET A 1 63.34 -29.89 2.38
C MET A 1 61.96 -30.27 1.93
N ASP A 2 60.96 -29.85 2.68
CA ASP A 2 59.56 -30.17 2.41
C ASP A 2 58.86 -28.84 2.13
N THR A 3 58.65 -28.55 0.85
CA THR A 3 57.98 -27.35 0.37
C THR A 3 56.53 -27.72 0.09
N THR A 4 55.68 -27.52 1.08
CA THR A 4 54.22 -27.54 0.95
C THR A 4 53.78 -26.39 0.05
N ALA A 5 53.33 -26.74 -1.16
CA ALA A 5 52.70 -25.82 -2.09
C ALA A 5 51.36 -25.36 -1.50
N ARG A 6 51.30 -24.09 -1.09
CA ARG A 6 50.07 -23.40 -0.68
C ARG A 6 49.25 -23.17 -1.95
N SER A 7 48.15 -23.90 -2.12
CA SER A 7 47.21 -23.65 -3.22
C SER A 7 46.65 -22.25 -3.07
N ALA A 8 46.84 -21.40 -4.08
CA ALA A 8 46.23 -20.09 -4.13
C ALA A 8 44.71 -20.25 -4.25
N GLU A 9 43.95 -19.59 -3.37
CA GLU A 9 42.49 -19.48 -3.51
C GLU A 9 42.14 -18.83 -4.86
N PRO A 10 41.06 -19.27 -5.54
CA PRO A 10 40.64 -18.67 -6.80
C PRO A 10 40.35 -17.17 -6.61
N ALA A 11 40.74 -16.37 -7.59
CA ALA A 11 40.50 -14.92 -7.55
C ALA A 11 38.99 -14.64 -7.58
N LYS A 12 38.50 -13.86 -6.61
CA LYS A 12 37.09 -13.47 -6.53
C LYS A 12 36.63 -12.75 -7.79
N SER A 13 35.40 -13.01 -8.23
CA SER A 13 34.78 -12.29 -9.34
C SER A 13 34.53 -10.81 -8.98
N GLU A 14 34.33 -9.94 -9.99
CA GLU A 14 34.00 -8.54 -9.72
C GLU A 14 32.69 -8.39 -8.94
N LEU A 15 31.74 -9.31 -9.17
CA LEU A 15 30.48 -9.39 -8.44
C LEU A 15 30.73 -9.72 -6.97
N GLU A 16 31.50 -10.77 -6.68
CA GLU A 16 31.83 -11.18 -5.31
C GLU A 16 32.56 -10.09 -4.54
N LYS A 17 33.44 -9.33 -5.20
CA LYS A 17 34.11 -8.17 -4.58
C LYS A 17 33.13 -7.05 -4.25
N ALA A 18 32.16 -6.78 -5.13
CA ALA A 18 31.20 -5.69 -4.95
C ALA A 18 30.20 -5.90 -3.80
N ILE A 19 30.01 -7.16 -3.38
CA ILE A 19 29.07 -7.57 -2.31
C ILE A 19 29.77 -8.21 -1.10
N GLU A 20 31.12 -8.25 -1.08
CA GLU A 20 31.89 -9.01 -0.08
C GLU A 20 31.57 -8.64 1.37
N LYS A 21 31.21 -7.37 1.61
CA LYS A 21 30.90 -6.83 2.94
C LYS A 21 29.40 -6.65 3.17
N SER A 22 28.56 -7.19 2.29
CA SER A 22 27.13 -6.98 2.33
C SER A 22 26.37 -8.14 2.93
N VAL A 23 25.24 -7.85 3.58
CA VAL A 23 24.20 -8.83 3.88
C VAL A 23 23.24 -8.88 2.69
N ALA A 24 22.86 -10.08 2.26
CA ALA A 24 21.92 -10.31 1.17
C ALA A 24 20.50 -10.51 1.71
N PHE A 25 19.54 -9.83 1.09
CA PHE A 25 18.11 -10.01 1.28
C PHE A 25 17.54 -10.63 0.00
N GLU A 26 17.42 -11.95 -0.02
CA GLU A 26 17.00 -12.74 -1.19
C GLU A 26 15.47 -12.82 -1.31
N GLY A 27 14.94 -12.74 -2.53
CA GLY A 27 13.51 -12.79 -2.83
C GLY A 27 13.26 -12.42 -4.30
N LEU A 28 12.18 -11.70 -4.60
CA LEU A 28 11.87 -11.22 -5.95
C LEU A 28 13.06 -10.44 -6.53
N PHE A 29 13.53 -9.43 -5.81
CA PHE A 29 14.82 -8.80 -6.07
C PHE A 29 15.76 -9.04 -4.90
N THR A 30 16.99 -9.44 -5.20
CA THR A 30 18.03 -9.52 -4.18
C THR A 30 18.59 -8.13 -3.92
N VAL A 31 18.57 -7.71 -2.66
CA VAL A 31 19.19 -6.45 -2.22
C VAL A 31 20.37 -6.77 -1.32
N TYR A 32 21.52 -6.15 -1.60
CA TYR A 32 22.73 -6.26 -0.81
C TYR A 32 22.93 -4.97 -0.03
N GLN A 33 23.00 -5.05 1.30
CA GLN A 33 23.30 -3.90 2.16
C GLN A 33 24.70 -4.03 2.75
N ASP A 34 25.58 -3.07 2.48
CA ASP A 34 26.94 -3.04 3.02
C ASP A 34 26.92 -2.87 4.56
N THR A 35 27.65 -3.72 5.27
CA THR A 35 27.67 -3.74 6.74
C THR A 35 28.51 -2.63 7.38
N THR A 36 29.25 -1.87 6.57
CA THR A 36 30.16 -0.81 7.02
C THR A 36 29.58 0.59 6.86
N ASP A 37 28.92 0.89 5.75
CA ASP A 37 28.34 2.21 5.49
C ASP A 37 26.80 2.20 5.32
N GLY A 38 26.18 1.03 5.27
CA GLY A 38 24.73 0.88 5.13
C GLY A 38 24.20 1.10 3.71
N SER A 39 25.07 1.38 2.73
CA SER A 39 24.69 1.57 1.33
C SER A 39 24.12 0.29 0.73
N THR A 40 23.25 0.44 -0.25
CA THR A 40 22.56 -0.68 -0.88
C THR A 40 22.88 -0.81 -2.36
N LYS A 41 22.99 -2.05 -2.80
CA LYS A 41 22.99 -2.44 -4.21
C LYS A 41 21.83 -3.39 -4.47
N MET A 42 21.17 -3.21 -5.60
CA MET A 42 20.07 -4.07 -6.03
C MET A 42 20.55 -4.96 -7.19
N ALA A 43 20.27 -6.25 -7.09
CA ALA A 43 20.50 -7.22 -8.14
C ALA A 43 19.30 -7.31 -9.07
N ILE A 44 19.58 -7.28 -10.36
CA ILE A 44 18.61 -7.46 -11.42
C ILE A 44 19.12 -8.61 -12.29
N ASN A 45 18.37 -9.70 -12.31
CA ASN A 45 18.69 -10.83 -13.18
C ASN A 45 18.33 -10.47 -14.63
N HIS A 46 19.05 -11.05 -15.59
CA HIS A 46 18.80 -10.82 -17.02
C HIS A 46 17.36 -11.16 -17.43
N ASP A 47 16.74 -12.14 -16.79
CA ASP A 47 15.35 -12.52 -17.03
C ASP A 47 14.33 -11.54 -16.40
N GLN A 48 14.78 -10.58 -15.58
CA GLN A 48 13.96 -9.49 -15.04
C GLN A 48 14.02 -8.22 -15.90
N LEU A 49 14.95 -8.15 -16.85
CA LEU A 49 14.98 -7.08 -17.83
C LEU A 49 13.81 -7.20 -18.81
N ASP A 50 13.31 -6.05 -19.23
CA ASP A 50 12.13 -5.87 -20.08
C ASP A 50 10.82 -6.44 -19.51
N LYS A 51 10.83 -6.85 -18.25
CA LYS A 51 9.62 -7.27 -17.52
C LYS A 51 8.97 -6.12 -16.77
N GLU A 52 7.66 -6.28 -16.57
CA GLU A 52 6.83 -5.40 -15.78
C GLU A 52 6.63 -5.96 -14.38
N PHE A 53 6.61 -5.06 -13.41
CA PHE A 53 6.34 -5.32 -12.00
C PHE A 53 5.29 -4.33 -11.53
N ILE A 54 4.52 -4.70 -10.52
CA ILE A 54 3.61 -3.76 -9.86
C ILE A 54 4.40 -3.07 -8.75
N TYR A 55 4.41 -1.74 -8.77
CA TYR A 55 4.94 -0.94 -7.67
C TYR A 55 3.79 -0.48 -6.80
N PHE A 56 3.93 -0.71 -5.50
CA PHE A 56 3.00 -0.26 -4.47
C PHE A 56 3.73 0.59 -3.42
N GLY A 57 3.18 1.76 -3.12
CA GLY A 57 3.69 2.68 -2.10
C GLY A 57 2.78 2.72 -0.88
N LEU A 58 3.37 2.63 0.32
CA LEU A 58 2.64 2.62 1.59
C LEU A 58 3.33 3.54 2.61
N SER A 59 2.56 4.40 3.28
CA SER A 59 3.07 5.09 4.46
C SER A 59 2.96 4.14 5.64
N GLN A 60 4.08 3.56 6.05
CA GLN A 60 4.14 2.72 7.24
C GLN A 60 3.86 3.55 8.49
N ASP A 61 4.38 4.78 8.54
CA ASP A 61 4.13 5.70 9.65
C ASP A 61 4.42 7.16 9.26
N GLY A 62 3.78 8.10 9.95
CA GLY A 62 3.94 9.53 9.71
C GLY A 62 2.86 10.35 10.40
N VAL A 63 3.11 11.65 10.53
CA VAL A 63 2.17 12.59 11.17
C VAL A 63 1.17 13.13 10.14
N VAL A 64 -0.09 13.28 10.53
CA VAL A 64 -1.18 13.70 9.63
C VAL A 64 -0.92 15.10 9.05
N GLU A 65 -0.28 15.98 9.81
CA GLU A 65 0.13 17.31 9.36
C GLU A 65 1.11 17.27 8.19
N ALA A 66 1.87 16.19 8.05
CA ALA A 66 2.75 15.94 6.92
C ALA A 66 2.04 15.26 5.73
N GLY A 67 0.75 14.93 5.86
CA GLY A 67 -0.03 14.19 4.86
C GLY A 67 0.17 12.67 4.91
N HIS A 68 0.62 12.14 6.04
CA HIS A 68 0.89 10.71 6.24
C HIS A 68 0.24 10.21 7.53
N PHE A 69 -0.11 8.93 7.56
CA PHE A 69 -0.53 8.21 8.76
C PHE A 69 -0.21 6.73 8.59
N ARG A 70 -0.23 5.98 9.70
CA ARG A 70 0.04 4.54 9.70
C ARG A 70 -0.93 3.79 8.78
N GLY A 71 -0.38 3.09 7.79
CA GLY A 71 -1.16 2.25 6.87
C GLY A 71 -1.74 2.98 5.66
N LEU A 72 -1.43 4.26 5.42
CA LEU A 72 -1.95 4.99 4.26
C LEU A 72 -1.42 4.43 2.94
N PHE A 73 -2.29 3.90 2.08
CA PHE A 73 -1.95 3.48 0.72
C PHE A 73 -1.69 4.72 -0.13
N ARG A 74 -0.66 4.69 -0.99
CA ARG A 74 -0.18 5.88 -1.70
C ARG A 74 -0.16 5.74 -3.20
N ASP A 75 0.48 4.71 -3.72
CA ASP A 75 0.68 4.55 -5.15
C ASP A 75 0.45 3.09 -5.53
N ASN A 76 -0.04 2.87 -6.75
CA ASN A 76 -0.23 1.56 -7.33
C ASN A 76 -0.11 1.68 -8.85
N LYS A 77 1.00 1.21 -9.41
CA LYS A 77 1.35 1.41 -10.81
C LYS A 77 2.21 0.31 -11.38
N ILE A 78 2.34 0.28 -12.70
CA ILE A 78 3.26 -0.63 -13.39
C ILE A 78 4.62 0.03 -13.56
N VAL A 79 5.67 -0.66 -13.13
CA VAL A 79 7.06 -0.30 -13.39
C VAL A 79 7.70 -1.37 -14.27
N LYS A 80 8.15 -0.96 -15.45
CA LYS A 80 9.00 -1.77 -16.33
C LYS A 80 10.47 -1.50 -16.00
N ILE A 81 11.26 -2.56 -15.88
CA ILE A 81 12.72 -2.46 -15.73
C ILE A 81 13.34 -2.78 -17.09
N GLN A 82 14.10 -1.87 -17.67
CA GLN A 82 14.72 -2.09 -18.98
C GLN A 82 16.19 -1.69 -19.01
N ARG A 83 16.94 -2.26 -19.95
CA ARG A 83 18.32 -1.86 -20.20
C ARG A 83 18.38 -0.74 -21.23
N TYR A 84 19.14 0.29 -20.93
CA TYR A 84 19.54 1.34 -21.88
C TYR A 84 21.06 1.47 -21.91
N PHE A 85 21.70 0.81 -22.88
CA PHE A 85 23.16 0.72 -23.01
C PHE A 85 23.86 0.23 -21.71
N ASP A 86 24.59 1.11 -21.04
CA ASP A 86 25.31 0.86 -19.78
C ASP A 86 24.48 1.22 -18.54
N ARG A 87 23.15 1.38 -18.70
CA ARG A 87 22.21 1.76 -17.66
C ARG A 87 21.04 0.81 -17.56
N VAL A 88 20.43 0.78 -16.38
CA VAL A 88 19.11 0.20 -16.14
C VAL A 88 18.15 1.32 -15.77
N GLU A 89 16.96 1.29 -16.37
CA GLU A 89 15.90 2.26 -16.18
C GLU A 89 14.67 1.63 -15.53
N PHE A 90 14.04 2.38 -14.63
CA PHE A 90 12.74 2.06 -14.02
C PHE A 90 11.71 3.01 -14.62
N ILE A 91 10.75 2.43 -15.34
CA ILE A 91 9.82 3.18 -16.18
C ILE A 91 8.40 2.92 -15.70
N HIS A 92 7.71 3.97 -15.29
CA HIS A 92 6.28 3.90 -15.04
C HIS A 92 5.53 3.82 -16.37
N VAL A 93 4.87 2.69 -16.60
CA VAL A 93 4.08 2.43 -17.80
C VAL A 93 2.68 3.01 -17.65
N ASN A 94 2.22 3.77 -18.64
CA ASN A 94 0.90 4.36 -18.63
C ASN A 94 -0.19 3.34 -19.05
N THR A 95 -0.98 2.88 -18.08
CA THR A 95 -2.05 1.88 -18.32
C THR A 95 -3.43 2.49 -18.61
N ARG A 96 -3.54 3.83 -18.70
CA ARG A 96 -4.83 4.54 -18.86
C ARG A 96 -5.46 4.45 -20.24
N TYR A 97 -4.76 3.88 -21.22
CA TYR A 97 -5.22 3.86 -22.61
C TYR A 97 -5.26 2.43 -23.13
N TYR A 98 -6.41 2.04 -23.67
CA TYR A 98 -6.62 0.77 -24.34
C TYR A 98 -6.63 0.94 -25.84
N PHE A 99 -5.98 0.01 -26.53
CA PHE A 99 -6.07 -0.18 -27.97
C PHE A 99 -6.38 -1.65 -28.24
N ASP A 100 -7.36 -1.91 -29.10
CA ASP A 100 -7.60 -3.26 -29.61
C ASP A 100 -6.46 -3.65 -30.55
N GLU A 101 -5.77 -4.75 -30.26
CA GLU A 101 -4.61 -5.23 -31.03
C GLU A 101 -4.95 -5.49 -32.50
N GLU A 102 -6.16 -5.94 -32.79
CA GLU A 102 -6.65 -6.21 -34.15
C GLU A 102 -6.91 -4.92 -34.95
N SER A 103 -7.10 -3.79 -34.26
CA SER A 103 -7.31 -2.50 -34.91
C SER A 103 -6.02 -1.96 -35.51
N PRO A 104 -6.03 -1.43 -36.75
CA PRO A 104 -4.93 -0.67 -37.32
C PRO A 104 -4.36 0.44 -36.42
N LEU A 105 -5.20 1.00 -35.53
CA LEU A 105 -4.81 2.06 -34.60
C LEU A 105 -3.85 1.57 -33.51
N SER A 106 -3.80 0.26 -33.20
CA SER A 106 -2.86 -0.31 -32.24
C SER A 106 -1.40 -0.04 -32.59
N ARG A 107 -1.07 0.10 -33.88
CA ARG A 107 0.27 0.48 -34.36
C ARG A 107 0.69 1.90 -33.96
N ALA A 108 -0.26 2.73 -33.54
CA ALA A 108 -0.04 4.08 -33.04
C ALA A 108 -0.37 4.19 -31.54
N SER A 109 -0.37 3.07 -30.80
CA SER A 109 -0.72 3.03 -29.38
C SER A 109 0.17 3.90 -28.48
N SER A 110 1.37 4.23 -28.93
CA SER A 110 2.30 5.12 -28.24
C SER A 110 2.27 6.58 -28.73
N ALA A 111 1.38 6.93 -29.67
CA ALA A 111 1.34 8.28 -30.24
C ALA A 111 0.82 9.28 -29.19
N ASN A 112 1.65 10.27 -28.85
CA ASN A 112 1.36 11.28 -27.82
C ASN A 112 1.06 10.72 -26.42
N ILE A 113 1.43 9.47 -26.17
CA ILE A 113 1.39 8.83 -24.86
C ILE A 113 2.85 8.61 -24.46
N THR A 114 3.23 9.09 -23.28
CA THR A 114 4.58 8.92 -22.75
C THR A 114 4.52 8.09 -21.49
N ASP A 115 5.42 7.11 -21.40
CA ASP A 115 5.80 6.52 -20.14
C ASP A 115 6.77 7.46 -19.41
N ALA A 116 6.89 7.30 -18.10
CA ALA A 116 7.76 8.15 -17.28
C ALA A 116 9.00 7.37 -16.83
N VAL A 117 10.19 7.80 -17.26
CA VAL A 117 11.45 7.29 -16.72
C VAL A 117 11.61 7.85 -15.30
N LEU A 118 11.30 7.04 -14.29
CA LEU A 118 11.36 7.42 -12.88
C LEU A 118 12.80 7.47 -12.36
N PHE A 119 13.62 6.52 -12.84
CA PHE A 119 15.00 6.38 -12.41
C PHE A 119 15.86 5.73 -13.49
N SER A 120 17.15 6.08 -13.53
CA SER A 120 18.13 5.50 -14.44
C SER A 120 19.46 5.37 -13.71
N ALA A 121 19.92 4.15 -13.47
CA ALA A 121 21.19 3.86 -12.81
C ALA A 121 22.22 3.34 -13.81
N LYS A 122 23.48 3.73 -13.63
CA LYS A 122 24.59 3.08 -14.33
C LYS A 122 24.79 1.67 -13.77
N ILE A 123 25.11 0.72 -14.64
CA ILE A 123 25.48 -0.64 -14.24
C ILE A 123 26.81 -0.59 -13.48
N ALA A 124 26.80 -0.98 -12.21
CA ALA A 124 27.99 -1.00 -11.36
C ALA A 124 28.85 -2.23 -11.65
N VAL A 125 28.21 -3.40 -11.72
CA VAL A 125 28.82 -4.68 -12.09
C VAL A 125 27.82 -5.46 -12.94
N GLU A 126 28.32 -6.17 -13.95
CA GLU A 126 27.54 -7.15 -14.70
C GLU A 126 28.35 -8.44 -14.80
N ASP A 127 27.81 -9.51 -14.23
CA ASP A 127 28.37 -10.84 -14.38
C ASP A 127 27.60 -11.60 -15.46
N LYS A 128 28.29 -11.90 -16.56
CA LYS A 128 27.70 -12.60 -17.71
C LYS A 128 27.51 -14.09 -17.47
N GLU A 129 28.23 -14.68 -16.51
CA GLU A 129 28.11 -16.12 -16.21
C GLU A 129 26.88 -16.39 -15.36
N SER A 130 26.65 -15.62 -14.30
CA SER A 130 25.44 -15.71 -13.48
C SER A 130 24.22 -15.00 -14.10
N GLY A 131 24.41 -14.07 -15.03
CA GLY A 131 23.34 -13.25 -15.61
C GLY A 131 22.82 -12.18 -14.66
N VAL A 132 23.63 -11.76 -13.68
CA VAL A 132 23.27 -10.76 -12.66
C VAL A 132 23.85 -9.39 -13.02
N ILE A 133 23.01 -8.36 -12.93
CA ILE A 133 23.40 -6.95 -13.01
C ILE A 133 23.25 -6.33 -11.63
N LEU A 134 24.28 -5.64 -11.15
CA LEU A 134 24.20 -4.81 -9.94
C LEU A 134 24.08 -3.34 -10.29
N ILE A 135 23.17 -2.67 -9.61
CA ILE A 135 23.04 -1.21 -9.60
C ILE A 135 23.12 -0.69 -8.17
N ASP A 136 23.65 0.51 -7.99
CA ASP A 136 23.54 1.23 -6.71
C ASP A 136 22.08 1.67 -6.52
N SER A 137 21.47 1.28 -5.39
CA SER A 137 20.04 1.48 -5.13
C SER A 137 19.74 2.62 -4.16
N ASP A 138 20.75 3.23 -3.54
CA ASP A 138 20.57 4.41 -2.70
C ASP A 138 19.89 5.58 -3.43
N PRO A 139 20.28 5.94 -4.68
CA PRO A 139 19.59 7.02 -5.38
C PRO A 139 18.13 6.66 -5.75
N LEU A 140 17.79 5.37 -5.83
CA LEU A 140 16.43 4.91 -6.12
C LEU A 140 15.51 5.03 -4.89
N PHE A 141 16.02 4.68 -3.69
CA PHE A 141 15.21 4.55 -2.47
C PHE A 141 15.48 5.59 -1.39
N LEU A 142 16.64 6.24 -1.34
CA LEU A 142 16.91 7.36 -0.42
C LEU A 142 16.58 8.72 -1.05
N THR A 143 15.80 8.69 -2.13
CA THR A 143 15.23 9.86 -2.79
C THR A 143 13.77 9.58 -3.15
N GLU A 144 13.05 10.61 -3.60
CA GLU A 144 11.66 10.48 -4.04
C GLU A 144 11.54 10.07 -5.52
N SER A 145 12.50 9.32 -6.07
CA SER A 145 12.53 8.92 -7.48
C SER A 145 11.32 8.07 -7.88
N LEU A 146 10.92 7.10 -7.04
CA LEU A 146 9.80 6.21 -7.35
C LEU A 146 8.44 6.85 -7.06
N HIS A 147 8.34 7.66 -6.00
CA HIS A 147 7.09 8.28 -5.58
C HIS A 147 7.38 9.59 -4.85
N GLN A 148 6.56 10.61 -5.12
CA GLN A 148 6.57 11.86 -4.37
C GLN A 148 5.97 11.63 -2.99
N ILE A 149 6.82 11.64 -1.98
CA ILE A 149 6.42 11.42 -0.58
C ILE A 149 5.93 12.74 -0.01
N LYS A 150 6.75 13.80 -0.11
CA LYS A 150 6.36 15.14 0.33
C LYS A 150 5.29 15.71 -0.60
N PRO A 151 4.07 16.01 -0.10
CA PRO A 151 3.03 16.62 -0.91
C PRO A 151 3.47 17.94 -1.55
N SER A 152 3.03 18.18 -2.78
CA SER A 152 3.22 19.47 -3.44
C SER A 152 2.49 20.58 -2.67
N PRO A 153 3.08 21.79 -2.53
CA PRO A 153 2.39 22.91 -1.92
C PRO A 153 1.07 23.21 -2.65
N SER A 154 -0.02 23.36 -1.90
CA SER A 154 -1.32 23.72 -2.50
C SER A 154 -1.34 25.22 -2.84
N PRO A 155 -1.80 25.60 -4.05
CA PRO A 155 -1.98 27.01 -4.40
C PRO A 155 -3.07 27.70 -3.55
N PHE A 156 -3.89 26.92 -2.84
CA PHE A 156 -4.93 27.41 -1.94
C PHE A 156 -4.49 27.42 -0.47
N SER A 157 -3.26 27.03 -0.16
CA SER A 157 -2.74 27.05 1.21
C SER A 157 -2.68 28.49 1.74
N ARG A 158 -3.20 28.70 2.95
CA ARG A 158 -3.12 30.00 3.63
C ARG A 158 -1.66 30.31 4.01
N PRO A 159 -1.23 31.58 3.95
CA PRO A 159 0.08 31.97 4.44
C PRO A 159 0.30 31.50 5.88
N GLY A 160 1.48 30.94 6.15
CA GLY A 160 1.84 30.47 7.50
C GLY A 160 1.33 29.09 7.87
N GLN A 161 0.80 28.28 6.93
CA GLN A 161 0.54 26.87 7.18
C GLN A 161 1.84 26.09 7.42
N PHE A 162 1.70 24.95 8.11
CA PHE A 162 2.79 24.00 8.27
C PHE A 162 3.23 23.48 6.91
N SER A 163 4.54 23.36 6.71
CA SER A 163 5.13 22.80 5.51
C SER A 163 6.32 21.95 5.90
N LEU A 164 6.41 20.77 5.30
CA LEU A 164 7.63 19.99 5.31
C LEU A 164 8.77 20.80 4.67
N GLY A 165 9.95 20.69 5.25
CA GLY A 165 11.17 21.27 4.72
C GLY A 165 11.77 20.45 3.56
N ASN A 166 13.08 20.48 3.41
CA ASN A 166 13.76 19.72 2.35
C ASN A 166 14.10 18.31 2.83
N LEU A 167 14.13 17.34 1.92
CA LEU A 167 14.60 16.00 2.23
C LEU A 167 16.08 16.04 2.64
N SER A 168 16.38 15.48 3.80
CA SER A 168 17.73 15.38 4.35
C SER A 168 18.37 14.07 3.93
N ARG A 169 19.32 14.12 2.99
CA ARG A 169 20.00 12.91 2.49
C ARG A 169 20.82 12.21 3.59
N ASP A 170 21.46 12.98 4.46
CA ASP A 170 22.34 12.43 5.50
C ASP A 170 21.57 11.82 6.69
N LYS A 171 20.31 12.23 6.89
CA LYS A 171 19.46 11.73 7.98
C LYS A 171 18.48 10.66 7.53
N SER A 172 18.20 10.58 6.23
CA SER A 172 17.33 9.55 5.67
C SER A 172 18.08 8.24 5.52
N LYS A 173 17.44 7.12 5.85
CA LYS A 173 18.10 5.82 5.93
C LYS A 173 17.13 4.66 5.74
N TYR A 174 17.66 3.52 5.35
CA TYR A 174 16.92 2.26 5.38
C TYR A 174 16.55 1.91 6.82
N PHE A 175 15.26 1.75 7.07
CA PHE A 175 14.75 1.21 8.33
C PHE A 175 14.78 -0.30 8.31
N GLN A 176 14.31 -0.90 7.21
CA GLN A 176 14.23 -2.33 7.05
C GLN A 176 14.15 -2.71 5.56
N ILE A 177 14.74 -3.84 5.20
CA ILE A 177 14.68 -4.44 3.87
C ILE A 177 14.12 -5.85 4.05
N ARG A 178 13.09 -6.19 3.29
CA ARG A 178 12.48 -7.52 3.30
C ARG A 178 12.28 -7.95 1.86
N SER A 179 12.72 -9.15 1.53
CA SER A 179 12.49 -9.71 0.22
C SER A 179 11.87 -11.09 0.39
N TYR A 180 10.77 -11.30 -0.31
CA TYR A 180 9.97 -12.51 -0.32
C TYR A 180 9.91 -13.04 -1.75
N PRO A 181 9.45 -14.28 -1.99
CA PRO A 181 9.43 -14.84 -3.34
C PRO A 181 8.66 -14.00 -4.37
N LYS A 182 7.57 -13.33 -3.96
CA LYS A 182 6.66 -12.59 -4.87
C LYS A 182 6.72 -11.06 -4.72
N ASN A 183 7.43 -10.54 -3.72
CA ASN A 183 7.58 -9.11 -3.51
C ASN A 183 8.88 -8.75 -2.78
N THR A 184 9.33 -7.52 -3.01
CA THR A 184 10.46 -6.92 -2.28
C THR A 184 10.01 -5.59 -1.68
N ASP A 185 10.13 -5.48 -0.37
CA ASP A 185 9.78 -4.29 0.42
C ASP A 185 11.04 -3.57 0.90
N ILE A 186 11.13 -2.28 0.60
CA ILE A 186 12.19 -1.39 1.07
C ILE A 186 11.54 -0.31 1.93
N ILE A 187 11.75 -0.38 3.24
CA ILE A 187 11.22 0.59 4.21
C ILE A 187 12.30 1.61 4.53
N VAL A 188 11.98 2.88 4.28
CA VAL A 188 12.91 4.01 4.43
C VAL A 188 12.32 5.02 5.41
N GLU A 189 13.16 5.47 6.34
CA GLU A 189 12.92 6.64 7.17
C GLU A 189 13.37 7.89 6.41
N TYR A 190 12.42 8.64 5.85
CA TYR A 190 12.65 9.91 5.18
C TYR A 190 12.57 11.05 6.18
N VAL A 191 13.65 11.83 6.31
CA VAL A 191 13.71 12.95 7.24
C VAL A 191 13.65 14.27 6.48
N TYR A 192 12.67 15.11 6.79
CA TYR A 192 12.50 16.43 6.21
C TYR A 192 12.90 17.52 7.19
N GLU A 193 13.75 18.45 6.75
CA GLU A 193 14.32 19.50 7.59
C GLU A 193 13.89 20.89 7.16
N SER A 194 13.37 21.65 8.12
CA SER A 194 13.03 23.06 7.96
C SER A 194 13.73 23.87 9.05
N PRO A 195 14.83 24.59 8.75
CA PRO A 195 15.53 25.40 9.75
C PRO A 195 14.64 26.47 10.41
N TYR A 196 13.64 26.96 9.67
CA TYR A 196 12.68 27.96 10.10
C TYR A 196 11.26 27.47 9.77
N PRO A 197 10.67 26.58 10.58
CA PRO A 197 9.37 26.01 10.29
C PRO A 197 8.28 27.07 10.43
N SER A 198 7.29 27.01 9.54
CA SER A 198 6.05 27.79 9.63
C SER A 198 4.91 26.93 10.17
N GLY A 199 3.85 27.59 10.64
CA GLY A 199 2.63 26.94 11.08
C GLY A 199 2.72 26.21 12.41
N SER A 200 1.55 26.04 13.03
CA SER A 200 1.38 25.19 14.20
C SER A 200 1.10 23.76 13.77
N THR A 201 1.49 22.83 14.62
CA THR A 201 1.24 21.39 14.52
C THR A 201 0.61 20.92 15.82
N SER A 202 0.00 19.74 15.82
CA SER A 202 -0.44 19.11 17.05
C SER A 202 0.76 18.66 17.90
N GLY A 203 0.49 18.19 19.11
CA GLY A 203 1.49 17.54 19.97
C GLY A 203 2.08 16.24 19.41
N ALA A 204 1.57 15.73 18.27
CA ALA A 204 2.16 14.59 17.58
C ALA A 204 3.51 14.93 16.92
N VAL A 205 3.74 16.19 16.58
CA VAL A 205 5.02 16.66 16.01
C VAL A 205 5.93 17.17 17.12
N THR A 206 6.96 16.39 17.47
CA THR A 206 7.89 16.73 18.55
C THR A 206 8.71 17.99 18.28
N ASP A 207 9.18 18.19 17.04
CA ASP A 207 9.94 19.36 16.62
C ASP A 207 9.68 19.65 15.14
N ASN A 208 9.03 20.78 14.85
CA ASN A 208 8.66 21.17 13.48
C ASN A 208 9.86 21.36 12.55
N ARG A 209 11.09 21.45 13.09
CA ARG A 209 12.31 21.57 12.28
C ARG A 209 12.73 20.26 11.63
N SER A 210 12.25 19.11 12.12
CA SER A 210 12.68 17.79 11.67
C SER A 210 11.54 16.79 11.78
N VAL A 211 10.90 16.47 10.66
CA VAL A 211 9.79 15.50 10.60
C VAL A 211 10.24 14.25 9.86
N THR A 212 9.94 13.08 10.43
CA THR A 212 10.28 11.78 9.85
C THR A 212 9.02 11.11 9.32
N ILE A 213 9.10 10.53 8.12
CA ILE A 213 8.06 9.70 7.51
C ILE A 213 8.66 8.33 7.23
N LYS A 214 7.99 7.26 7.67
CA LYS A 214 8.36 5.87 7.31
C LYS A 214 7.55 5.46 6.10
N PHE A 215 8.22 5.23 4.99
CA PHE A 215 7.58 4.87 3.73
C PHE A 215 8.13 3.53 3.23
N GLN A 216 7.22 2.66 2.78
CA GLN A 216 7.54 1.38 2.18
C GLN A 216 7.36 1.44 0.67
N HIS A 217 8.42 1.10 -0.06
CA HIS A 217 8.41 0.83 -1.48
C HIS A 217 8.29 -0.67 -1.69
N THR A 218 7.28 -1.12 -2.41
CA THR A 218 7.06 -2.54 -2.68
C THR A 218 7.09 -2.79 -4.17
N PHE A 219 7.93 -3.71 -4.63
CA PHE A 219 7.81 -4.31 -5.97
C PHE A 219 7.15 -5.67 -5.85
N ILE A 220 6.20 -5.94 -6.74
CA ILE A 220 5.40 -7.16 -6.76
C ILE A 220 5.53 -7.78 -8.15
N GLU A 221 5.72 -9.10 -8.18
CA GLU A 221 5.68 -9.89 -9.41
C GLU A 221 4.31 -9.77 -10.10
N MET A 222 4.30 -9.59 -11.42
CA MET A 222 3.05 -9.62 -12.18
C MET A 222 2.38 -11.00 -12.05
N PRO A 223 1.10 -11.08 -11.61
CA PRO A 223 0.42 -12.36 -11.51
C PRO A 223 0.28 -13.05 -12.88
N GLU A 224 0.73 -14.31 -12.96
CA GLU A 224 0.51 -15.17 -14.11
C GLU A 224 -0.70 -16.08 -13.82
N ASN A 225 -1.88 -15.68 -14.29
CA ASN A 225 -3.12 -16.44 -14.14
C ASN A 225 -4.08 -16.18 -15.33
N ASP A 226 -5.23 -16.85 -15.31
CA ASP A 226 -6.30 -16.73 -16.31
C ASP A 226 -7.35 -15.67 -15.95
N PHE A 227 -7.04 -14.75 -15.02
CA PHE A 227 -7.97 -13.73 -14.56
C PHE A 227 -8.47 -12.85 -15.72
N GLN A 228 -9.79 -12.80 -15.88
CA GLN A 228 -10.42 -11.97 -16.90
C GLN A 228 -10.89 -10.63 -16.31
N PRO A 229 -10.44 -9.47 -16.81
CA PRO A 229 -10.99 -8.19 -16.39
C PRO A 229 -12.51 -8.13 -16.59
N ARG A 230 -13.23 -7.46 -15.69
CA ARG A 230 -14.64 -7.12 -15.89
C ARG A 230 -14.75 -5.61 -15.96
N TYR A 231 -15.42 -5.11 -17.00
CA TYR A 231 -15.64 -3.68 -17.15
C TYR A 231 -16.80 -3.21 -16.28
N ASP A 232 -16.72 -1.96 -15.85
CA ASP A 232 -17.72 -1.34 -15.00
C ASP A 232 -19.07 -1.18 -15.71
N ASP A 233 -20.12 -1.10 -14.91
CA ASP A 233 -21.43 -0.67 -15.37
C ASP A 233 -21.80 0.59 -14.59
N PRO A 234 -21.99 1.75 -15.24
CA PRO A 234 -22.16 3.02 -14.54
C PRO A 234 -23.45 3.10 -13.71
N ARG A 235 -24.34 2.10 -13.79
CA ARG A 235 -25.54 1.98 -12.93
C ARG A 235 -25.22 1.43 -11.55
N VAL A 236 -24.03 0.86 -11.36
CA VAL A 236 -23.56 0.24 -10.11
C VAL A 236 -22.26 0.93 -9.69
N GLY A 237 -22.14 1.23 -8.40
CA GLY A 237 -20.89 1.76 -7.86
C GLY A 237 -19.88 0.64 -7.67
N TYR A 238 -18.70 0.76 -8.28
CA TYR A 238 -17.55 -0.12 -8.08
C TYR A 238 -16.30 0.73 -7.80
N PHE A 239 -15.33 0.15 -7.11
CA PHE A 239 -13.95 0.62 -7.23
C PHE A 239 -13.39 0.18 -8.58
N THR A 240 -12.69 1.09 -9.27
CA THR A 240 -12.28 0.86 -10.66
C THR A 240 -10.86 1.31 -10.95
N THR A 241 -10.19 0.62 -11.85
CA THR A 241 -9.01 1.11 -12.55
C THR A 241 -9.46 1.77 -13.86
N GLN A 242 -9.22 3.08 -13.97
CA GLN A 242 -9.68 3.85 -15.12
C GLN A 242 -8.88 3.58 -16.38
N GLN A 243 -9.59 3.41 -17.50
CA GLN A 243 -8.99 3.20 -18.80
C GLN A 243 -9.89 3.75 -19.92
N ASN A 244 -9.30 4.42 -20.91
CA ASN A 244 -10.01 4.94 -22.07
C ASN A 244 -9.74 4.08 -23.30
N ASP A 245 -10.81 3.62 -23.94
CA ASP A 245 -10.76 2.95 -25.24
C ASP A 245 -10.49 3.95 -26.36
N GLN A 246 -9.26 3.94 -26.88
CA GLN A 246 -8.82 4.89 -27.92
C GLN A 246 -9.34 4.57 -29.32
N ILE A 247 -10.05 3.44 -29.50
CA ILE A 247 -10.67 3.09 -30.79
C ILE A 247 -12.19 3.31 -30.78
N SER A 248 -12.77 3.59 -29.61
CA SER A 248 -14.21 3.84 -29.48
C SER A 248 -14.63 5.16 -30.13
N THR A 249 -15.78 5.15 -30.82
CA THR A 249 -16.42 6.35 -31.37
C THR A 249 -17.43 6.98 -30.39
N SER A 250 -17.54 6.44 -29.18
CA SER A 250 -18.45 6.95 -28.14
C SER A 250 -17.97 8.30 -27.60
N VAL A 251 -18.91 9.16 -27.19
CA VAL A 251 -18.60 10.38 -26.44
C VAL A 251 -18.11 10.09 -25.02
N THR A 252 -18.35 8.88 -24.52
CA THR A 252 -17.86 8.35 -23.25
C THR A 252 -17.08 7.05 -23.53
N PRO A 253 -15.82 7.13 -23.99
CA PRO A 253 -15.02 5.96 -24.37
C PRO A 253 -14.37 5.28 -23.15
N TYR A 254 -15.05 5.29 -22.00
CA TYR A 254 -14.54 4.68 -20.78
C TYR A 254 -14.63 3.15 -20.89
N LYS A 255 -13.58 2.51 -20.38
CA LYS A 255 -13.39 1.06 -20.37
C LYS A 255 -12.80 0.67 -19.03
N ASP A 256 -13.38 1.22 -17.97
CA ASP A 256 -12.86 1.09 -16.63
C ASP A 256 -13.04 -0.34 -16.15
N MET A 257 -12.04 -0.88 -15.46
CA MET A 257 -12.06 -2.25 -14.95
C MET A 257 -12.44 -2.24 -13.48
N ILE A 258 -13.44 -3.02 -13.09
CA ILE A 258 -13.80 -3.15 -11.67
C ILE A 258 -12.68 -3.85 -10.90
N HIS A 259 -12.52 -3.45 -9.64
CA HIS A 259 -11.65 -4.15 -8.70
C HIS A 259 -12.35 -5.43 -8.24
N ARG A 260 -11.70 -6.58 -8.37
CA ARG A 260 -12.28 -7.84 -7.88
C ARG A 260 -11.23 -8.89 -7.55
N TRP A 261 -11.54 -9.76 -6.59
CA TRP A 261 -10.72 -10.93 -6.28
C TRP A 261 -10.77 -11.98 -7.39
N ASN A 262 -9.66 -12.71 -7.56
CA ASN A 262 -9.61 -13.89 -8.44
C ASN A 262 -10.21 -15.11 -7.74
N LEU A 263 -11.54 -15.25 -7.77
CA LEU A 263 -12.23 -16.41 -7.24
C LEU A 263 -12.61 -17.39 -8.36
N VAL A 264 -12.05 -18.59 -8.31
CA VAL A 264 -12.34 -19.70 -9.23
C VAL A 264 -12.95 -20.84 -8.44
N LYS A 265 -14.07 -21.41 -8.91
CA LYS A 265 -14.72 -22.55 -8.26
C LYS A 265 -13.84 -23.80 -8.39
N LYS A 266 -13.69 -24.58 -7.31
CA LYS A 266 -13.10 -25.93 -7.37
C LYS A 266 -13.88 -26.87 -8.27
N ASP A 267 -15.20 -26.81 -8.23
CA ASP A 267 -16.11 -27.49 -9.15
C ASP A 267 -16.85 -26.45 -10.02
N PRO A 268 -16.44 -26.25 -11.27
CA PRO A 268 -17.06 -25.28 -12.18
C PRO A 268 -18.54 -25.56 -12.49
N GLU A 269 -18.97 -26.83 -12.42
CA GLU A 269 -20.33 -27.25 -12.76
C GLU A 269 -21.30 -27.14 -11.59
N ALA A 270 -20.79 -27.03 -10.36
CA ALA A 270 -21.61 -26.86 -9.17
C ALA A 270 -22.18 -25.43 -9.08
N GLU A 271 -23.47 -25.32 -8.72
CA GLU A 271 -24.12 -24.03 -8.44
C GLU A 271 -23.39 -23.28 -7.33
N ILE A 272 -23.01 -23.99 -6.26
CA ILE A 272 -22.20 -23.49 -5.15
C ILE A 272 -20.97 -24.39 -4.97
N SER A 273 -19.77 -23.81 -5.01
CA SER A 273 -18.51 -24.52 -4.79
C SER A 273 -17.60 -23.72 -3.85
N GLU A 274 -16.70 -24.39 -3.15
CA GLU A 274 -15.57 -23.67 -2.54
C GLU A 274 -14.68 -23.06 -3.63
N PRO A 275 -14.02 -21.92 -3.36
CA PRO A 275 -13.00 -21.41 -4.26
C PRO A 275 -11.73 -22.26 -4.19
N VAL A 276 -10.95 -22.28 -5.28
CA VAL A 276 -9.61 -22.87 -5.32
C VAL A 276 -8.72 -22.16 -4.29
N GLU A 277 -8.73 -20.83 -4.29
CA GLU A 277 -8.03 -19.98 -3.34
C GLU A 277 -9.06 -19.11 -2.58
N PRO A 278 -9.30 -19.36 -1.28
CA PRO A 278 -10.17 -18.51 -0.46
C PRO A 278 -9.48 -17.20 -0.10
N ILE A 279 -10.27 -16.16 0.18
CA ILE A 279 -9.76 -14.89 0.71
C ILE A 279 -9.56 -15.07 2.21
N VAL A 280 -8.31 -15.19 2.62
CA VAL A 280 -7.92 -15.37 4.02
C VAL A 280 -7.56 -14.02 4.63
N TRP A 281 -8.27 -13.65 5.70
CA TRP A 281 -7.99 -12.49 6.54
C TRP A 281 -7.28 -12.90 7.82
N TRP A 282 -6.33 -12.09 8.25
CA TRP A 282 -5.59 -12.25 9.49
C TRP A 282 -5.89 -11.10 10.43
N ILE A 283 -6.39 -11.40 11.62
CA ILE A 283 -6.50 -10.42 12.70
C ILE A 283 -5.09 -10.21 13.27
N GLU A 284 -4.55 -9.01 13.09
CA GLU A 284 -3.21 -8.64 13.55
C GLU A 284 -3.12 -8.76 15.07
N ASN A 285 -1.95 -9.13 15.57
CA ASN A 285 -1.70 -9.30 17.00
C ASN A 285 -1.82 -7.99 17.81
N THR A 286 -1.84 -6.82 17.15
CA THR A 286 -2.17 -5.50 17.73
C THR A 286 -3.63 -5.36 18.14
N THR A 287 -4.51 -6.22 17.64
CA THR A 287 -5.95 -6.14 17.89
C THR A 287 -6.29 -6.55 19.33
N PRO A 288 -7.02 -5.70 20.09
CA PRO A 288 -7.49 -6.03 21.44
C PRO A 288 -8.22 -7.39 21.48
N HIS A 289 -7.92 -8.20 22.49
CA HIS A 289 -8.39 -9.58 22.57
C HIS A 289 -9.92 -9.68 22.59
N GLU A 290 -10.57 -8.75 23.30
CA GLU A 290 -12.02 -8.63 23.42
C GLU A 290 -12.74 -8.42 22.08
N PHE A 291 -12.05 -7.87 21.08
CA PHE A 291 -12.63 -7.57 19.78
C PHE A 291 -12.43 -8.67 18.75
N ARG A 292 -11.47 -9.58 18.96
CA ARG A 292 -11.07 -10.57 17.94
C ARG A 292 -12.21 -11.48 17.52
N GLU A 293 -13.06 -11.94 18.45
CA GLU A 293 -14.19 -12.81 18.07
C GLU A 293 -15.27 -12.03 17.31
N THR A 294 -15.61 -10.81 17.74
CA THR A 294 -16.56 -9.95 17.02
C THR A 294 -16.09 -9.65 15.60
N ILE A 295 -14.80 -9.30 15.42
CA ILE A 295 -14.20 -9.05 14.11
C ILE A 295 -14.26 -10.29 13.24
N LYS A 296 -13.94 -11.45 13.80
CA LYS A 296 -14.01 -12.74 13.10
C LYS A 296 -15.44 -13.07 12.66
N GLU A 297 -16.41 -12.95 13.55
CA GLU A 297 -17.83 -13.17 13.25
C GLU A 297 -18.31 -12.22 12.13
N ALA A 298 -18.03 -10.93 12.25
CA ALA A 298 -18.39 -9.92 11.26
C ALA A 298 -17.73 -10.18 9.90
N THR A 299 -16.46 -10.59 9.89
CA THR A 299 -15.75 -10.93 8.65
C THR A 299 -16.34 -12.17 7.98
N LEU A 300 -16.65 -13.21 8.76
CA LEU A 300 -17.22 -14.45 8.24
C LEU A 300 -18.66 -14.27 7.75
N ALA A 301 -19.41 -13.29 8.27
CA ALA A 301 -20.78 -12.99 7.83
C ALA A 301 -20.87 -12.63 6.33
N TRP A 302 -19.80 -12.10 5.74
CA TRP A 302 -19.73 -11.88 4.29
C TRP A 302 -19.89 -13.15 3.45
N ASN A 303 -19.64 -14.35 4.02
CA ASN A 303 -19.89 -15.60 3.30
C ASN A 303 -21.36 -15.73 2.82
N GLU A 304 -22.34 -15.11 3.48
CA GLU A 304 -23.73 -15.12 3.01
C GLU A 304 -23.87 -14.48 1.61
N ALA A 305 -23.18 -13.35 1.39
CA ALA A 305 -23.14 -12.70 0.08
C ALA A 305 -22.34 -13.52 -0.95
N PHE A 306 -21.23 -14.13 -0.54
CA PHE A 306 -20.43 -14.98 -1.43
C PHE A 306 -21.14 -16.28 -1.81
N GLU A 307 -21.94 -16.87 -0.92
CA GLU A 307 -22.77 -18.04 -1.22
C GLU A 307 -23.79 -17.72 -2.30
N THR A 308 -24.40 -16.53 -2.25
CA THR A 308 -25.28 -16.00 -3.31
C THR A 308 -24.53 -15.81 -4.63
N ALA A 309 -23.23 -15.47 -4.57
CA ALA A 309 -22.35 -15.41 -5.73
C ALA A 309 -21.83 -16.79 -6.20
N GLY A 310 -22.28 -17.89 -5.58
CA GLY A 310 -21.90 -19.26 -5.93
C GLY A 310 -20.67 -19.79 -5.21
N PHE A 311 -20.16 -19.10 -4.19
CA PHE A 311 -18.99 -19.51 -3.42
C PHE A 311 -19.32 -19.77 -1.95
N LYS A 312 -19.15 -21.02 -1.50
CA LYS A 312 -19.19 -21.33 -0.06
C LYS A 312 -17.80 -21.24 0.55
N ASN A 313 -17.70 -20.81 1.81
CA ASN A 313 -16.42 -20.67 2.53
C ASN A 313 -15.38 -19.82 1.76
N ALA A 314 -15.84 -18.79 1.05
CA ALA A 314 -14.98 -17.90 0.28
C ALA A 314 -14.09 -17.06 1.19
N ILE A 315 -14.64 -16.62 2.32
CA ILE A 315 -13.95 -15.81 3.32
C ILE A 315 -13.54 -16.69 4.49
N GLN A 316 -12.26 -16.60 4.86
CA GLN A 316 -11.70 -17.29 6.03
C GLN A 316 -10.99 -16.29 6.92
N VAL A 317 -10.97 -16.57 8.23
CA VAL A 317 -10.33 -15.70 9.22
C VAL A 317 -9.38 -16.51 10.07
N LYS A 318 -8.19 -15.94 10.29
CA LYS A 318 -7.16 -16.45 11.18
C LYS A 318 -6.71 -15.33 12.12
N VAL A 319 -6.04 -15.70 13.20
CA VAL A 319 -5.42 -14.74 14.12
C VAL A 319 -3.91 -14.87 13.95
N GLN A 320 -3.24 -13.75 13.77
CA GLN A 320 -1.77 -13.72 13.71
C GLN A 320 -1.21 -14.08 15.10
N PRO A 321 -0.28 -15.06 15.19
CA PRO A 321 0.43 -15.32 16.43
C PRO A 321 1.22 -14.10 16.93
N ASP A 322 1.36 -13.97 18.24
CA ASP A 322 2.14 -12.87 18.83
C ASP A 322 3.64 -12.99 18.50
N ASP A 323 4.11 -14.20 18.16
CA ASP A 323 5.48 -14.54 17.76
C ASP A 323 5.64 -14.77 16.24
N ALA A 324 4.68 -14.31 15.43
CA ALA A 324 4.77 -14.39 13.98
C ALA A 324 6.06 -13.73 13.45
N ASP A 325 6.74 -14.40 12.52
CA ASP A 325 7.95 -13.93 11.84
C ASP A 325 7.64 -13.05 10.62
N TRP A 326 6.35 -12.83 10.34
CA TRP A 326 5.83 -12.01 9.25
C TRP A 326 4.99 -10.85 9.78
N GLU A 327 4.91 -9.79 8.98
CA GLU A 327 4.17 -8.56 9.27
C GLU A 327 3.22 -8.23 8.11
N SER A 328 2.30 -7.29 8.29
CA SER A 328 1.28 -6.96 7.26
C SER A 328 1.85 -6.48 5.93
N GLY A 329 3.13 -6.07 5.88
CA GLY A 329 3.76 -5.69 4.61
C GLY A 329 3.98 -6.86 3.65
N ASP A 330 3.90 -8.10 4.12
CA ASP A 330 3.93 -9.29 3.27
C ASP A 330 2.59 -9.49 2.55
N ILE A 331 2.58 -9.22 1.24
CA ILE A 331 1.38 -9.24 0.38
C ILE A 331 0.64 -10.58 0.34
N ARG A 332 1.22 -11.65 0.89
CA ARG A 332 0.58 -12.96 1.00
C ARG A 332 -0.52 -13.01 2.07
N TYR A 333 -0.59 -11.98 2.92
CA TYR A 333 -1.55 -11.90 4.02
C TYR A 333 -2.40 -10.64 3.87
N ASN A 334 -3.73 -10.81 3.88
CA ASN A 334 -4.65 -9.69 4.05
C ASN A 334 -4.88 -9.49 5.55
N VAL A 335 -4.67 -8.28 6.06
CA VAL A 335 -4.59 -8.06 7.51
C VAL A 335 -5.64 -7.06 8.00
N LEU A 336 -6.33 -7.42 9.08
CA LEU A 336 -7.17 -6.53 9.90
C LEU A 336 -6.30 -6.03 11.05
N ARG A 337 -5.97 -4.73 11.04
CA ARG A 337 -4.97 -4.11 11.90
C ARG A 337 -5.60 -3.12 12.84
N TRP A 338 -4.97 -2.91 13.99
CA TRP A 338 -5.42 -1.95 14.98
C TRP A 338 -4.33 -0.95 15.34
N THR A 339 -4.71 0.32 15.45
CA THR A 339 -3.82 1.40 15.87
C THR A 339 -4.54 2.36 16.84
N SER A 340 -3.76 3.21 17.50
CA SER A 340 -4.26 4.24 18.41
C SER A 340 -3.39 5.49 18.26
N SER A 341 -3.84 6.44 17.46
CA SER A 341 -3.04 7.63 17.12
C SER A 341 -3.42 8.88 17.93
N PRO A 342 -2.48 9.82 18.15
CA PRO A 342 -2.77 11.09 18.81
C PRO A 342 -3.72 11.98 17.99
N VAL A 343 -3.63 11.92 16.66
CA VAL A 343 -4.49 12.61 15.68
C VAL A 343 -4.95 11.57 14.63
N PRO A 344 -5.94 10.71 14.95
CA PRO A 344 -6.46 9.68 14.07
C PRO A 344 -7.29 10.32 12.94
N PRO A 345 -7.01 10.01 11.66
CA PRO A 345 -7.75 10.58 10.53
C PRO A 345 -9.01 9.79 10.15
N PHE A 346 -9.24 8.62 10.75
CA PHE A 346 -10.38 7.73 10.46
C PHE A 346 -10.78 6.91 11.70
N GLY A 347 -11.96 6.27 11.65
CA GLY A 347 -12.35 5.19 12.57
C GLY A 347 -12.08 3.80 11.99
N GLY A 348 -12.26 3.66 10.68
CA GLY A 348 -11.85 2.52 9.87
C GLY A 348 -11.37 2.98 8.49
N TYR A 349 -10.47 2.22 7.89
CA TYR A 349 -9.91 2.47 6.57
C TYR A 349 -9.58 1.14 5.88
N GLY A 350 -10.39 0.72 4.90
CA GLY A 350 -10.22 -0.52 4.15
C GLY A 350 -9.79 -0.35 2.69
N PRO A 351 -8.54 0.03 2.39
CA PRO A 351 -8.03 0.09 1.03
C PRO A 351 -7.68 -1.29 0.45
N SER A 352 -7.58 -1.37 -0.87
CA SER A 352 -6.99 -2.51 -1.58
C SER A 352 -5.99 -2.03 -2.64
N PHE A 353 -5.08 -2.91 -3.04
CA PHE A 353 -4.24 -2.69 -4.21
C PHE A 353 -4.50 -3.78 -5.25
N VAL A 354 -4.39 -3.38 -6.52
CA VAL A 354 -4.80 -4.18 -7.67
C VAL A 354 -3.71 -4.29 -8.70
N ASN A 355 -3.82 -5.24 -9.62
CA ASN A 355 -3.11 -5.20 -10.89
C ASN A 355 -3.71 -4.08 -11.77
N PRO A 356 -2.97 -3.00 -12.08
CA PRO A 356 -3.47 -1.89 -12.90
C PRO A 356 -3.81 -2.26 -14.35
N ARG A 357 -3.42 -3.45 -14.84
CA ARG A 357 -3.78 -3.94 -16.18
C ARG A 357 -5.08 -4.72 -16.22
N THR A 358 -5.55 -5.23 -15.08
CA THR A 358 -6.69 -6.16 -15.05
C THR A 358 -7.79 -5.80 -14.04
N GLY A 359 -7.47 -4.99 -13.03
CA GLY A 359 -8.38 -4.74 -11.90
C GLY A 359 -8.40 -5.90 -10.88
N GLN A 360 -7.55 -6.92 -11.03
CA GLN A 360 -7.45 -7.99 -10.03
C GLN A 360 -6.97 -7.43 -8.70
N ILE A 361 -7.73 -7.61 -7.61
CA ILE A 361 -7.26 -7.33 -6.25
C ILE A 361 -6.18 -8.33 -5.88
N LEU A 362 -5.04 -7.80 -5.42
CA LEU A 362 -3.85 -8.58 -5.08
C LEU A 362 -3.63 -8.67 -3.58
N GLY A 363 -4.13 -7.69 -2.83
CA GLY A 363 -4.08 -7.67 -1.38
C GLY A 363 -4.82 -6.48 -0.80
N SER A 364 -5.07 -6.54 0.49
CA SER A 364 -5.74 -5.49 1.24
C SER A 364 -5.34 -5.53 2.72
N ASP A 365 -5.16 -4.34 3.29
CA ASP A 365 -4.90 -4.13 4.70
C ASP A 365 -5.96 -3.17 5.26
N ILE A 366 -6.81 -3.65 6.15
CA ILE A 366 -7.80 -2.82 6.83
C ILE A 366 -7.18 -2.27 8.11
N MET A 367 -7.26 -0.96 8.30
CA MET A 367 -6.81 -0.27 9.50
C MET A 367 -8.00 0.20 10.34
N LEU A 368 -7.99 -0.13 11.63
CA LEU A 368 -8.98 0.29 12.60
C LEU A 368 -8.31 1.16 13.65
N GLU A 369 -8.97 2.26 14.02
CA GLU A 369 -8.46 3.19 15.03
C GLU A 369 -9.23 3.06 16.33
N TRP A 370 -8.50 3.02 17.44
CA TRP A 370 -9.07 2.97 18.79
C TRP A 370 -10.03 4.14 19.07
N VAL A 371 -9.84 5.28 18.38
CA VAL A 371 -10.70 6.45 18.56
C VAL A 371 -12.18 6.11 18.39
N PHE A 372 -12.52 5.17 17.52
CA PHE A 372 -13.89 4.75 17.22
C PHE A 372 -14.68 4.26 18.44
N PHE A 373 -13.98 3.77 19.48
CA PHE A 373 -14.58 3.29 20.73
C PHE A 373 -14.39 4.24 21.91
N THR A 374 -13.64 5.33 21.72
CA THR A 374 -13.41 6.31 22.77
C THR A 374 -14.39 7.47 22.65
N ASN A 375 -14.79 8.04 23.78
CA ASN A 375 -15.55 9.30 23.82
C ASN A 375 -14.69 10.54 23.48
N ARG A 376 -13.60 10.36 22.72
CA ARG A 376 -12.69 11.45 22.37
C ARG A 376 -13.27 12.21 21.19
N PHE A 377 -13.86 13.37 21.50
CA PHE A 377 -14.05 14.44 20.53
C PHE A 377 -12.77 15.28 20.46
N PHE A 378 -12.36 15.68 19.26
CA PHE A 378 -11.39 16.76 19.11
C PHE A 378 -12.12 18.05 19.44
N GLU A 379 -11.92 18.55 20.67
CA GLU A 379 -12.48 19.82 21.16
C GLU A 379 -12.18 20.97 20.18
N GLU A 380 -11.06 20.87 19.45
CA GLU A 380 -10.67 21.76 18.36
C GLU A 380 -11.59 21.70 17.14
N ASP A 381 -12.15 20.55 16.76
CA ASP A 381 -13.10 20.48 15.65
C ASP A 381 -14.44 21.12 15.99
N VAL A 382 -14.84 21.10 17.28
CA VAL A 382 -16.11 21.67 17.75
C VAL A 382 -15.99 23.18 18.05
N LEU A 383 -14.87 23.63 18.60
CA LEU A 383 -14.68 25.03 19.01
C LEU A 383 -13.90 25.89 18.00
N THR A 384 -13.16 25.26 17.07
CA THR A 384 -12.26 25.96 16.12
C THR A 384 -12.71 25.86 14.66
N GLU A 385 -13.96 25.43 14.41
CA GLU A 385 -14.60 25.41 13.09
C GLU A 385 -14.52 26.76 12.34
N ALA A 386 -14.21 27.85 13.04
CA ALA A 386 -13.93 29.16 12.43
C ALA A 386 -12.56 29.27 11.71
N PHE A 387 -11.58 28.37 11.92
CA PHE A 387 -10.19 28.62 11.50
C PHE A 387 -9.49 27.53 10.63
N SER A 388 -10.01 26.30 10.48
CA SER A 388 -9.29 25.20 9.77
C SER A 388 -9.89 24.72 8.44
N THR A 389 -10.92 25.38 7.90
CA THR A 389 -11.77 24.94 6.77
C THR A 389 -11.15 24.92 5.36
N GLY A 390 -9.85 24.65 5.21
CA GLY A 390 -9.20 24.55 3.90
C GLY A 390 -9.29 23.17 3.25
N SER A 391 -8.89 22.12 3.98
CA SER A 391 -8.79 20.76 3.44
C SER A 391 -10.11 19.98 3.51
N LYS A 392 -10.80 20.03 4.66
CA LYS A 392 -12.06 19.31 4.90
C LYS A 392 -13.21 19.74 3.98
N LEU A 393 -13.17 20.95 3.41
CA LEU A 393 -14.24 21.45 2.54
C LEU A 393 -14.19 20.86 1.13
N ASN A 394 -12.99 20.59 0.59
CA ASN A 394 -12.86 19.91 -0.70
C ASN A 394 -13.19 18.42 -0.57
N GLU A 395 -12.80 17.78 0.52
CA GLU A 395 -13.15 16.40 0.85
C GLU A 395 -14.66 16.24 1.08
N ALA A 396 -15.29 17.12 1.86
CA ALA A 396 -16.75 17.10 2.07
C ALA A 396 -17.58 17.44 0.82
N MET A 397 -16.96 18.02 -0.21
CA MET A 397 -17.59 18.32 -1.51
C MET A 397 -17.31 17.25 -2.57
N ASP A 398 -16.45 16.28 -2.29
CA ASP A 398 -16.21 15.13 -3.17
C ASP A 398 -17.32 14.09 -2.95
N PRO A 399 -18.14 13.78 -3.96
CA PRO A 399 -19.17 12.75 -3.85
C PRO A 399 -18.62 11.35 -3.53
N GLN A 400 -17.32 11.13 -3.72
CA GLN A 400 -16.64 9.87 -3.43
C GLN A 400 -16.00 9.84 -2.03
N PHE A 401 -16.07 10.93 -1.28
CA PHE A 401 -15.51 10.96 0.08
C PHE A 401 -16.46 10.28 1.07
N CYS A 402 -15.99 9.19 1.66
CA CYS A 402 -16.76 8.43 2.64
C CYS A 402 -16.75 9.13 4.01
N THR A 403 -17.86 9.79 4.37
CA THR A 403 -18.04 10.39 5.72
C THR A 403 -18.64 9.41 6.73
N PHE A 404 -18.90 8.17 6.33
CA PHE A 404 -19.60 7.16 7.12
C PHE A 404 -18.96 6.91 8.48
N GLY A 405 -17.63 6.73 8.51
CA GLY A 405 -16.89 6.50 9.75
C GLY A 405 -17.03 7.64 10.76
N ASN A 406 -17.03 8.90 10.29
CA ASN A 406 -17.21 10.08 11.16
C ASN A 406 -18.62 10.14 11.75
N HIS A 407 -19.65 9.90 10.93
CA HIS A 407 -21.03 9.89 11.42
C HIS A 407 -21.30 8.73 12.38
N LEU A 408 -20.75 7.56 12.08
CA LEU A 408 -20.88 6.39 12.94
C LEU A 408 -20.17 6.61 14.28
N HIS A 409 -18.98 7.20 14.28
CA HIS A 409 -18.28 7.61 15.50
C HIS A 409 -19.13 8.56 16.35
N HIS A 410 -19.72 9.60 15.75
CA HIS A 410 -20.61 10.53 16.47
C HIS A 410 -21.84 9.81 17.06
N ASN A 411 -22.45 8.91 16.30
CA ASN A 411 -23.57 8.10 16.77
C ASN A 411 -23.15 7.19 17.94
N ASN A 412 -21.96 6.59 17.87
CA ASN A 412 -21.41 5.76 18.93
C ASN A 412 -21.20 6.55 20.21
N ILE A 413 -20.60 7.74 20.13
CA ILE A 413 -20.41 8.57 21.31
C ILE A 413 -21.76 8.96 21.91
N PHE A 414 -22.72 9.38 21.09
CA PHE A 414 -24.06 9.71 21.58
C PHE A 414 -24.73 8.51 22.27
N GLY A 415 -24.76 7.35 21.60
CA GLY A 415 -25.35 6.12 22.14
C GLY A 415 -24.72 5.70 23.46
N MET A 416 -23.39 5.69 23.54
CA MET A 416 -22.66 5.37 24.77
C MET A 416 -22.97 6.34 25.91
N ASN A 417 -23.03 7.65 25.64
CA ASN A 417 -23.39 8.63 26.68
C ASN A 417 -24.84 8.49 27.14
N VAL A 418 -25.76 8.17 26.23
CA VAL A 418 -27.17 7.93 26.57
C VAL A 418 -27.30 6.68 27.45
N LEU A 419 -26.66 5.57 27.06
CA LEU A 419 -26.65 4.33 27.85
C LEU A 419 -26.05 4.56 29.24
N GLN A 420 -24.94 5.29 29.32
CA GLN A 420 -24.33 5.66 30.61
C GLN A 420 -25.24 6.55 31.45
N HIS A 421 -25.94 7.52 30.84
CA HIS A 421 -26.88 8.40 31.54
C HIS A 421 -28.06 7.64 32.14
N PHE A 422 -28.55 6.60 31.44
CA PHE A 422 -29.63 5.74 31.91
C PHE A 422 -29.14 4.58 32.80
N GLU A 423 -27.88 4.59 33.23
CA GLU A 423 -27.29 3.55 34.07
C GLU A 423 -27.44 2.13 33.48
N ALA A 424 -27.30 2.04 32.15
CA ALA A 424 -27.36 0.76 31.43
C ALA A 424 -26.33 -0.24 31.98
N SER A 425 -26.64 -1.53 31.86
CA SER A 425 -25.76 -2.58 32.37
C SER A 425 -24.46 -2.66 31.57
N ALA A 426 -23.43 -3.29 32.13
CA ALA A 426 -22.20 -3.57 31.38
C ALA A 426 -22.47 -4.41 30.12
N GLU A 427 -23.44 -5.33 30.19
CA GLU A 427 -23.88 -6.15 29.05
C GLU A 427 -24.50 -5.29 27.94
N ASP A 428 -25.30 -4.29 28.28
CA ASP A 428 -25.87 -3.37 27.28
C ASP A 428 -24.79 -2.52 26.60
N LEU A 429 -23.79 -2.07 27.36
CA LEU A 429 -22.66 -1.28 26.83
C LEU A 429 -21.78 -2.14 25.92
N GLU A 430 -21.44 -3.36 26.34
CA GLU A 430 -20.67 -4.32 25.53
C GLU A 430 -21.44 -4.74 24.27
N GLY A 431 -22.76 -4.98 24.38
CA GLY A 431 -23.64 -5.27 23.25
C GLY A 431 -23.65 -4.15 22.21
N TYR A 432 -23.79 -2.90 22.66
CA TYR A 432 -23.74 -1.73 21.78
C TYR A 432 -22.38 -1.60 21.06
N GLN A 433 -21.27 -1.79 21.79
CA GLN A 433 -19.93 -1.78 21.20
C GLN A 433 -19.74 -2.92 20.19
N LYS A 434 -20.27 -4.11 20.48
CA LYS A 434 -20.24 -5.26 19.56
C LYS A 434 -20.98 -4.97 18.26
N GLU A 435 -22.17 -4.38 18.33
CA GLU A 435 -22.96 -4.00 17.15
C GLU A 435 -22.24 -2.93 16.32
N ALA A 436 -21.71 -1.89 16.97
CA ALA A 436 -20.94 -0.84 16.32
C ALA A 436 -19.69 -1.37 15.62
N LEU A 437 -18.93 -2.26 16.27
CA LEU A 437 -17.76 -2.91 15.69
C LEU A 437 -18.15 -3.81 14.52
N THR A 438 -19.19 -4.62 14.66
CA THR A 438 -19.69 -5.50 13.60
C THR A 438 -20.01 -4.70 12.34
N MET A 439 -20.72 -3.59 12.51
CA MET A 439 -21.10 -2.72 11.40
C MET A 439 -19.88 -2.05 10.74
N LEU A 440 -18.91 -1.58 11.53
CA LEU A 440 -17.66 -1.03 11.00
C LEU A 440 -16.88 -2.07 10.19
N ILE A 441 -16.69 -3.28 10.72
CA ILE A 441 -15.95 -4.35 10.03
C ILE A 441 -16.64 -4.74 8.72
N LEU A 442 -17.97 -4.89 8.74
CA LEU A 442 -18.73 -5.18 7.53
C LEU A 442 -18.55 -4.08 6.48
N HIS A 443 -18.58 -2.81 6.89
CA HIS A 443 -18.38 -1.66 6.01
C HIS A 443 -16.97 -1.65 5.39
N GLU A 444 -15.92 -1.75 6.21
CA GLU A 444 -14.54 -1.68 5.72
C GLU A 444 -14.20 -2.86 4.81
N LEU A 445 -14.66 -4.07 5.15
CA LEU A 445 -14.50 -5.24 4.27
C LEU A 445 -15.24 -5.06 2.95
N GLY A 446 -16.39 -4.40 2.95
CA GLY A 446 -17.13 -4.08 1.74
C GLY A 446 -16.28 -3.34 0.70
N HIS A 447 -15.47 -2.38 1.12
CA HIS A 447 -14.54 -1.65 0.23
C HIS A 447 -13.47 -2.55 -0.41
N THR A 448 -13.18 -3.69 0.21
CA THR A 448 -12.09 -4.58 -0.18
C THR A 448 -12.56 -5.74 -1.06
N PHE A 449 -13.86 -5.96 -1.22
CA PHE A 449 -14.38 -7.09 -2.00
C PHE A 449 -14.72 -6.77 -3.46
N GLY A 450 -14.73 -5.48 -3.83
CA GLY A 450 -14.97 -5.01 -5.20
C GLY A 450 -16.22 -4.18 -5.31
#